data_AF-A0A353HXY1-F1
#
_entry.id   AF-A0A353HXY1-F1
#
_cell.length_a   1.000
_cell.length_b   1.000
_cell.length_c   1.000
_cell.angle_alpha   90.00
_cell.angle_beta   90.00
_cell.angle_gamma   90.00
#
_symmetry.space_group_name_H-M   'P 1'
#
loop_
_entity.id
_entity.type
_entity.pdbx_description
1 polymer ?
#
loop_
_entity_poly.entity_id
_entity_poly.type
_entity_poly.pdbx_seq_one_letter_code
_entity_poly.pdbx_strand_id
1 'polypeptide(L)'
;GAGKAAARMAEAVEAHWQGELEGLVVTRYAHGAPTRHIEVVEAGHPVPDEAGVRAATRMLELVAGLTEDDLVLCLMSGGGSALLSLP
;
A
#
# COMPACT_ATOMS: atom_id res chain seq x y z
N GLY A 1 0.25 -1.48 -2.32
CA GLY A 1 1.68 -1.84 -2.16
C GLY A 1 2.02 -2.14 -0.70
N ALA A 2 3.11 -2.85 -0.40
CA ALA A 2 3.43 -3.22 0.99
C ALA A 2 4.93 -3.35 1.27
N GLY A 3 5.33 -3.00 2.50
CA GLY A 3 6.68 -3.19 3.02
C GLY A 3 7.21 -2.00 3.82
N LYS A 4 8.37 -2.18 4.45
CA LYS A 4 9.02 -1.17 5.33
C LYS A 4 9.28 0.18 4.67
N ALA A 5 9.46 0.20 3.34
CA ALA A 5 9.72 1.41 2.56
C ALA A 5 8.48 1.90 1.80
N ALA A 6 7.34 1.22 1.90
CA ALA A 6 6.20 1.43 0.99
C ALA A 6 5.64 2.86 1.07
N ALA A 7 5.57 3.46 2.27
CA ALA A 7 5.12 4.84 2.42
C ALA A 7 6.02 5.85 1.70
N ARG A 8 7.35 5.68 1.78
CA ARG A 8 8.31 6.56 1.08
C ARG A 8 8.36 6.32 -0.42
N MET A 9 8.16 5.07 -0.84
CA MET A 9 7.97 4.75 -2.25
C MET A 9 6.72 5.42 -2.81
N ALA A 10 5.60 5.42 -2.06
CA ALA A 10 4.37 6.11 -2.45
C ALA A 10 4.55 7.63 -2.55
N GLU A 11 5.19 8.25 -1.53
CA GLU A 11 5.57 9.67 -1.55
C GLU A 11 6.38 10.02 -2.81
N ALA A 12 7.36 9.17 -3.18
CA ALA A 12 8.16 9.36 -4.37
C ALA A 12 7.34 9.20 -5.67
N VAL A 13 6.42 8.24 -5.74
CA VAL A 13 5.53 8.06 -6.89
C VAL A 13 4.67 9.30 -7.09
N GLU A 14 4.00 9.80 -6.05
CA GLU A 14 3.17 11.00 -6.16
C GLU A 14 3.93 12.25 -6.61
N ALA A 15 5.21 12.35 -6.27
CA ALA A 15 6.04 13.47 -6.67
C ALA A 15 6.40 13.46 -8.17
N HIS A 16 6.35 12.29 -8.83
CA HIS A 16 6.84 12.11 -10.21
C HIS A 16 5.78 11.60 -11.19
N TRP A 17 4.67 11.06 -10.70
CA TRP A 17 3.58 10.57 -11.54
C TRP A 17 2.81 11.73 -12.16
N GLN A 18 2.52 11.62 -13.45
CA GLN A 18 1.73 12.61 -14.19
C GLN A 18 0.40 11.96 -14.57
N GLY A 19 -0.69 12.44 -13.99
CA GLY A 19 -2.03 11.94 -14.26
C GLY A 19 -2.78 11.58 -13.00
N GLU A 20 -3.91 10.90 -13.18
CA GLU A 20 -4.72 10.38 -12.08
C GLU A 20 -3.95 9.29 -11.34
N LEU A 21 -4.07 9.31 -10.02
CA LEU A 21 -3.41 8.40 -9.12
C LEU A 21 -4.30 8.20 -7.91
N GLU A 22 -4.54 6.95 -7.58
CA GLU A 22 -5.20 6.52 -6.34
C GLU A 22 -4.58 5.20 -5.88
N GLY A 23 -4.77 4.87 -4.61
CA GLY A 23 -4.35 3.56 -4.10
C GLY A 23 -4.03 3.57 -2.62
N LEU A 24 -3.43 2.47 -2.18
CA LEU A 24 -3.11 2.22 -0.78
C LEU A 24 -1.74 1.53 -0.66
N VAL A 25 -0.95 1.97 0.32
CA VAL A 25 0.26 1.26 0.77
C VAL A 25 0.21 0.93 2.25
N VAL A 26 0.78 -0.22 2.62
CA VAL A 26 0.93 -0.63 4.03
C VAL A 26 2.40 -0.58 4.43
N THR A 27 2.68 0.14 5.51
CA THR A 27 3.99 0.20 6.17
C THR A 27 3.85 -0.20 7.64
N ARG A 28 4.97 -0.23 8.36
CA ARG A 28 4.96 -0.50 9.81
C ARG A 28 4.57 0.74 10.62
N TYR A 29 4.06 0.54 11.83
CA TYR A 29 3.78 1.61 12.78
C TYR A 29 4.91 2.62 12.94
N ALA A 30 4.54 3.90 13.01
CA ALA A 30 5.44 5.06 13.08
C ALA A 30 6.41 5.20 11.88
N HIS A 31 6.06 4.66 10.71
CA HIS A 31 6.85 4.76 9.46
C HIS A 31 6.03 5.30 8.28
N GLY A 32 4.91 5.98 8.56
CA GLY A 32 4.15 6.72 7.57
C GLY A 32 4.97 7.79 6.84
N ALA A 33 4.39 8.29 5.76
CA ALA A 33 4.93 9.40 4.96
C ALA A 33 3.76 10.29 4.51
N PRO A 34 3.99 11.59 4.30
CA PRO A 34 2.95 12.49 3.82
C PRO A 34 2.67 12.20 2.33
N THR A 35 1.50 11.62 2.07
CA THR A 35 0.93 11.39 0.73
C THR A 35 -0.36 12.17 0.59
N ARG A 36 -0.76 12.47 -0.66
CA ARG A 36 -1.95 13.26 -1.01
C ARG A 36 -3.05 12.41 -1.63
N HIS A 37 -2.68 11.39 -2.39
CA HIS A 37 -3.54 10.57 -3.23
C HIS A 37 -3.52 9.09 -2.81
N ILE A 38 -2.34 8.58 -2.46
CA ILE A 38 -2.14 7.21 -2.00
C ILE A 38 -2.35 7.17 -0.49
N GLU A 39 -3.30 6.38 0.00
CA GLU A 39 -3.48 6.18 1.43
C GLU A 39 -2.31 5.39 2.03
N VAL A 40 -1.83 5.84 3.18
CA VAL A 40 -0.80 5.13 3.96
C VAL A 40 -1.44 4.52 5.19
N VAL A 41 -1.49 3.19 5.24
CA VAL A 41 -1.92 2.42 6.41
C VAL A 41 -0.69 1.90 7.14
N GLU A 42 -0.74 1.96 8.47
CA GLU A 42 0.27 1.35 9.33
C GLU A 42 -0.25 0.06 9.97
N ALA A 43 0.56 -0.99 9.96
CA ALA A 43 0.22 -2.31 10.47
C ALA A 43 1.39 -3.01 11.19
N GLY A 44 1.08 -4.13 11.82
CA GLY A 44 1.99 -4.96 12.60
C GLY A 44 3.09 -5.62 11.77
N HIS A 45 4.31 -5.57 12.32
CA HIS A 45 5.48 -6.29 11.80
C HIS A 45 6.47 -6.55 12.96
N PRO A 46 6.99 -7.78 13.15
CA PRO A 46 7.01 -8.89 12.20
C PRO A 46 5.81 -9.83 12.27
N VAL A 47 4.89 -9.64 13.22
CA VAL A 47 3.67 -10.45 13.36
C VAL A 47 2.50 -9.67 12.75
N PRO A 48 1.67 -10.30 11.88
CA PRO A 48 0.48 -9.66 11.33
C PRO A 48 -0.52 -9.24 12.41
N ASP A 49 -1.32 -8.22 12.09
CA ASP A 49 -2.44 -7.79 12.91
C ASP A 49 -3.66 -7.44 12.05
N GLU A 50 -4.75 -7.03 12.70
CA GLU A 50 -5.99 -6.71 12.02
C GLU A 50 -5.88 -5.50 11.07
N ALA A 51 -4.95 -4.57 11.31
CA ALA A 51 -4.76 -3.43 10.43
C ALA A 51 -4.21 -3.91 9.07
N GLY A 52 -3.26 -4.85 9.08
CA GLY A 52 -2.76 -5.50 7.87
C GLY A 52 -3.85 -6.27 7.12
N VAL A 53 -4.70 -7.02 7.83
CA VAL A 53 -5.82 -7.76 7.24
C VAL A 53 -6.82 -6.83 6.57
N ARG A 54 -7.28 -5.78 7.28
CA ARG A 54 -8.21 -4.80 6.72
C ARG A 54 -7.64 -4.09 5.49
N ALA A 55 -6.35 -3.74 5.53
CA ALA A 55 -5.70 -3.12 4.39
C ALA A 55 -5.59 -4.06 3.19
N ALA A 56 -5.29 -5.34 3.41
CA ALA A 56 -5.24 -6.34 2.35
C ALA A 56 -6.63 -6.56 1.70
N THR A 57 -7.69 -6.64 2.49
CA THR A 57 -9.08 -6.70 1.98
C THR A 57 -9.40 -5.49 1.11
N ARG A 58 -9.11 -4.28 1.58
CA ARG A 58 -9.35 -3.04 0.83
C ARG A 58 -8.53 -2.97 -0.46
N MET A 59 -7.29 -3.46 -0.46
CA MET A 59 -6.49 -3.53 -1.69
C MET A 59 -7.10 -4.47 -2.73
N LEU A 60 -7.69 -5.60 -2.31
CA LEU A 60 -8.39 -6.49 -3.24
C LEU A 60 -9.64 -5.82 -3.83
N GLU A 61 -10.40 -5.09 -3.01
CA GLU A 61 -11.56 -4.33 -3.48
C GLU A 61 -11.16 -3.26 -4.48
N LEU A 62 -10.08 -2.52 -4.24
CA LEU A 62 -9.57 -1.48 -5.15
C LEU A 62 -9.22 -2.02 -6.53
N VAL A 63 -8.71 -3.25 -6.63
CA VAL A 63 -8.31 -3.84 -7.93
C VAL A 63 -9.40 -4.68 -8.59
N ALA A 64 -10.53 -4.94 -7.92
CA ALA A 64 -11.54 -5.88 -8.39
C ALA A 64 -12.30 -5.41 -9.65
N GLY A 65 -12.36 -4.11 -9.91
CA GLY A 65 -13.11 -3.51 -11.02
C GLY A 65 -12.27 -3.07 -12.21
N LEU A 66 -10.95 -3.29 -12.18
CA LEU A 66 -10.04 -2.79 -13.19
C LEU A 66 -10.16 -3.57 -14.52
N THR A 67 -9.89 -2.89 -15.63
CA THR A 67 -9.87 -3.46 -16.98
C THR A 67 -8.44 -3.52 -17.54
N GLU A 68 -8.30 -3.90 -18.81
CA GLU A 68 -7.01 -3.89 -19.51
C GLU A 68 -6.46 -2.48 -19.80
N ASP A 69 -7.31 -1.45 -19.68
CA ASP A 69 -6.93 -0.04 -19.86
C ASP A 69 -6.31 0.57 -18.59
N ASP A 70 -6.41 -0.13 -17.45
CA ASP A 70 -5.92 0.34 -16.16
C ASP A 70 -4.51 -0.16 -15.84
N LEU A 71 -3.78 0.63 -15.04
CA LEU A 71 -2.42 0.29 -14.60
C LEU A 71 -2.36 0.12 -13.08
N VAL A 72 -1.95 -1.07 -12.63
CA VAL A 72 -1.64 -1.34 -11.22
C VAL A 72 -0.14 -1.25 -10.96
N LEU A 73 0.28 -0.29 -10.14
CA LEU A 73 1.67 -0.14 -9.69
C LEU A 73 1.89 -0.80 -8.31
N CYS A 74 2.60 -1.93 -8.29
CA CYS A 74 2.91 -2.67 -7.07
C CYS A 74 4.22 -2.19 -6.41
N LEU A 75 4.12 -1.32 -5.39
CA LEU A 75 5.25 -0.89 -4.57
C LEU A 75 5.58 -1.92 -3.47
N MET A 76 6.68 -2.65 -3.61
CA MET A 76 7.04 -3.76 -2.72
C MET A 76 8.42 -3.58 -2.08
N SER A 77 8.50 -3.87 -0.77
CA SER A 77 9.77 -3.97 -0.03
C SER A 77 9.67 -5.00 1.10
N GLY A 78 10.76 -5.20 1.86
CA GLY A 78 10.80 -6.21 2.92
C GLY A 78 9.71 -6.04 3.99
N GLY A 79 9.19 -7.14 4.51
CA GLY A 79 8.13 -7.17 5.52
C GLY A 79 6.71 -7.34 4.99
N GLY A 80 6.54 -7.45 3.65
CA GLY A 80 5.22 -7.61 3.03
C GLY A 80 4.43 -8.83 3.53
N SER A 81 5.10 -9.93 3.92
CA SER A 81 4.43 -11.12 4.45
C SER A 81 3.61 -10.88 5.71
N ALA A 82 4.06 -9.98 6.59
CA ALA A 82 3.35 -9.61 7.80
C ALA A 82 2.36 -8.46 7.58
N LEU A 83 2.74 -7.51 6.72
CA LEU A 83 1.99 -6.27 6.51
C LEU A 83 0.78 -6.43 5.57
N LEU A 84 0.81 -7.43 4.69
CA LEU A 84 -0.23 -7.67 3.68
C LEU A 84 -0.74 -9.11 3.75
N SER A 85 -1.12 -9.54 4.95
CA SER A 85 -1.68 -10.88 5.18
C SER A 85 -3.20 -10.88 5.02
N LEU A 86 -3.74 -11.84 4.26
CA LEU A 86 -5.17 -12.11 4.16
C LEU A 86 -5.39 -13.64 4.16
N PRO A 87 -5.85 -14.22 5.28
CA PRO A 87 -6.08 -15.66 5.41
C PRO A 87 -7.38 -16.14 4.77
#